data_AF-A0A818UXJ6-F1
#
_entry.id   AF-A0A818UXJ6-F1
#
_cell.length_a   1.000
_cell.length_b   1.000
_cell.length_c   1.000
_cell.angle_alpha   90.00
_cell.angle_beta   90.00
_cell.angle_gamma   90.00
#
_symmetry.space_group_name_H-M   'P 1'
#
loop_
_entity.id
_entity.type
_entity.pdbx_description
1 polymer ?
#
loop_
_entity_poly.entity_id
_entity_poly.type
_entity_poly.pdbx_seq_one_letter_code
_entity_poly.pdbx_strand_id
1 'polypeptide(L)'
;MIEFMLGVRDYIHVVDLATGHIACMKKFKENCGLQIYNLGTGKGYSVLDMIKALEKASGKTIAYKECSRRPGDLASVYADPTVAEKELGWKAQRGVVIDQQLLEQHMA
;
A
#
# COMPACT_ATOMS: atom_id res chain seq x y z
N MET A 1 -8.15 -21.71 1.45
CA MET A 1 -6.97 -21.68 2.34
C MET A 1 -5.91 -20.83 1.65
N ILE A 2 -5.37 -19.81 2.32
CA ILE A 2 -4.29 -18.96 1.78
C ILE A 2 -2.95 -19.60 2.13
N GLU A 3 -2.09 -19.82 1.14
CA GLU A 3 -0.70 -20.21 1.36
C GLU A 3 0.19 -18.97 1.27
N PHE A 4 1.05 -18.78 2.26
CA PHE A 4 1.93 -17.63 2.28
C PHE A 4 3.31 -17.92 2.87
N MET A 5 4.24 -17.03 2.53
CA MET A 5 5.58 -16.98 3.12
C MET A 5 5.76 -15.66 3.87
N LEU A 6 6.62 -15.66 4.88
CA LEU A 6 6.93 -14.45 5.63
C LEU A 6 7.65 -13.42 4.75
N GLY A 7 7.04 -12.25 4.63
CA GLY A 7 7.57 -11.11 3.91
C GLY A 7 6.85 -9.82 4.30
N VAL A 8 7.58 -8.70 4.21
CA VAL A 8 7.05 -7.35 4.46
C VAL A 8 6.98 -6.60 3.13
N ARG A 9 5.83 -6.00 2.84
CA ARG A 9 5.57 -5.24 1.61
C ARG A 9 4.87 -3.92 1.91
N ASP A 10 5.11 -2.92 1.08
CA ASP A 10 4.37 -1.66 1.08
C ASP A 10 3.09 -1.81 0.25
N TYR A 11 1.94 -1.83 0.93
CA TYR A 11 0.64 -1.93 0.30
C TYR A 11 0.03 -0.53 0.18
N ILE A 12 -0.20 -0.10 -1.06
CA ILE A 12 -0.83 1.18 -1.39
C ILE A 12 -2.27 0.96 -1.85
N HIS A 13 -3.18 1.81 -1.38
CA HIS A 13 -4.56 1.80 -1.87
C HIS A 13 -4.61 2.26 -3.34
N VAL A 14 -5.35 1.55 -4.18
CA VAL A 14 -5.39 1.81 -5.64
C VAL A 14 -5.83 3.24 -5.99
N VAL A 15 -6.75 3.82 -5.21
CA VAL A 15 -7.17 5.23 -5.38
C VAL A 15 -6.03 6.20 -5.07
N ASP A 16 -5.21 5.92 -4.05
CA ASP A 16 -4.05 6.76 -3.75
C ASP A 16 -3.05 6.70 -4.90
N LEU A 17 -2.79 5.50 -5.43
CA LEU A 17 -1.95 5.32 -6.62
C LEU A 17 -2.48 6.12 -7.82
N ALA A 18 -3.80 6.10 -8.07
CA ALA A 18 -4.42 6.87 -9.15
C ALA A 18 -4.25 8.39 -8.94
N THR A 19 -4.45 8.89 -7.71
CA THR A 19 -4.21 10.32 -7.41
C THR A 19 -2.73 10.71 -7.56
N GLY A 20 -1.80 9.78 -7.32
CA GLY A 20 -0.37 9.98 -7.55
C GLY A 20 -0.06 10.20 -9.03
N HIS A 21 -0.69 9.43 -9.92
CA HIS A 21 -0.56 9.64 -11.37
C HIS A 21 -1.09 11.02 -11.80
N ILE A 22 -2.19 11.49 -11.23
CA ILE A 22 -2.72 12.84 -11.49
C ILE A 22 -1.72 13.91 -11.04
N ALA A 23 -1.08 13.73 -9.89
CA ALA A 23 -0.04 14.64 -9.40
C ALA A 23 1.18 14.67 -10.33
N CYS A 24 1.66 13.51 -10.78
CA CYS A 24 2.72 13.40 -11.78
C CYS A 24 2.35 14.12 -13.09
N MET A 25 1.11 13.96 -13.57
CA MET A 25 0.64 14.63 -14.78
C MET A 25 0.61 16.16 -14.64
N LYS A 26 0.28 16.69 -13.45
CA LYS A 26 0.34 18.13 -13.19
C LYS A 26 1.79 18.62 -13.25
N LYS A 27 2.72 17.91 -12.62
CA LYS A 27 4.15 18.22 -12.66
C LYS A 27 4.72 18.16 -14.08
N PHE A 28 4.30 17.19 -14.88
CA PHE A 28 4.72 17.04 -16.27
C PHE A 28 4.36 18.26 -17.12
N LYS A 29 3.22 18.91 -16.86
CA LYS A 29 2.82 20.15 -17.56
C LYS A 29 3.72 21.35 -17.26
N GLU A 30 4.58 21.27 -16.24
CA GLU A 30 5.59 22.27 -15.90
C GLU A 30 6.91 22.07 -16.69
N ASN A 31 6.94 21.20 -17.71
CA ASN A 31 8.12 20.83 -18.49
C ASN A 31 9.28 20.28 -17.63
N CYS A 32 8.97 19.44 -16.64
CA CYS A 32 9.93 18.90 -15.67
C CYS A 32 10.94 17.88 -16.21
N GLY A 33 10.90 17.54 -17.50
CA GLY A 33 11.72 16.49 -18.10
C GLY A 33 11.41 15.09 -17.53
N LEU A 34 12.43 14.24 -17.43
CA LEU A 34 12.32 12.92 -16.82
C LEU A 34 12.43 13.03 -15.30
N GLN A 35 11.40 12.55 -14.60
CA GLN A 35 11.37 12.44 -13.14
C GLN A 35 10.96 11.04 -12.74
N ILE A 36 11.54 10.54 -11.65
CA ILE A 36 11.30 9.18 -11.15
C ILE A 36 10.81 9.28 -9.71
N TYR A 37 9.64 8.69 -9.45
CA TYR A 37 8.97 8.78 -8.15
C TYR A 37 8.58 7.39 -7.65
N ASN A 38 8.83 7.15 -6.36
CA ASN A 38 8.23 6.02 -5.67
C ASN A 38 6.82 6.40 -5.20
N LEU A 39 5.80 5.71 -5.70
CA LEU A 39 4.43 5.83 -5.21
C LEU A 39 4.12 4.68 -4.26
N GLY A 40 4.35 4.93 -2.97
CA GLY A 40 4.07 3.98 -1.89
C GLY A 40 3.73 4.71 -0.60
N THR A 41 3.41 3.96 0.45
CA THR A 41 3.07 4.52 1.76
C THR A 41 4.32 4.73 2.63
N GLY A 42 5.42 4.05 2.30
CA GLY A 42 6.61 3.94 3.15
C GLY A 42 6.40 3.10 4.41
N LYS A 43 5.26 2.44 4.53
CA LYS A 43 4.93 1.55 5.65
C LYS A 43 4.91 0.11 5.15
N GLY A 44 5.78 -0.72 5.73
CA GLY A 44 5.77 -2.15 5.48
C GLY A 44 4.72 -2.87 6.33
N TYR A 45 3.95 -3.76 5.71
CA TYR A 45 3.05 -4.69 6.38
C TYR A 45 3.47 -6.12 6.09
N SER A 46 3.40 -6.97 7.11
CA SER A 46 3.60 -8.40 6.93
C SER A 46 2.37 -9.06 6.29
N VAL A 47 2.53 -10.28 5.79
CA VAL A 47 1.39 -11.07 5.31
C VAL A 47 0.35 -11.31 6.43
N LEU A 48 0.80 -11.49 7.67
CA LEU A 48 -0.11 -11.66 8.81
C LEU A 48 -0.92 -10.38 9.10
N ASP A 49 -0.31 -9.20 8.92
CA ASP A 49 -1.03 -7.93 9.08
C ASP A 49 -2.13 -7.79 8.03
N MET A 50 -1.86 -8.20 6.79
CA MET A 50 -2.86 -8.21 5.71
C MET A 50 -4.00 -9.19 5.98
N ILE A 51 -3.69 -10.40 6.47
CA ILE A 51 -4.72 -11.38 6.83
C ILE A 51 -5.63 -10.80 7.91
N LYS A 52 -5.06 -10.26 9.00
CA LYS A 52 -5.84 -9.64 10.09
C LYS A 52 -6.70 -8.47 9.61
N ALA A 53 -6.14 -7.62 8.73
CA ALA A 53 -6.89 -6.51 8.16
C ALA A 53 -8.08 -6.99 7.31
N LEU A 54 -7.87 -8.05 6.52
CA LEU A 54 -8.92 -8.62 5.68
C LEU A 54 -9.98 -9.37 6.49
N GLU A 55 -9.59 -10.09 7.55
CA GLU A 55 -10.53 -10.70 8.50
C GLU A 55 -11.40 -9.63 9.17
N LYS A 56 -10.79 -8.54 9.64
CA LYS A 56 -11.50 -7.40 10.24
C LYS A 56 -12.46 -6.74 9.24
N ALA A 57 -12.03 -6.53 7.99
CA ALA A 57 -12.84 -5.90 6.95
C ALA A 57 -14.02 -6.77 6.51
N SER A 58 -13.80 -8.08 6.40
CA SER A 58 -14.80 -9.03 5.89
C SER A 58 -15.70 -9.64 6.95
N GLY A 59 -15.32 -9.54 8.23
CA GLY A 59 -15.99 -10.21 9.35
C GLY A 59 -15.87 -11.75 9.30
N LYS A 60 -14.96 -12.29 8.49
CA LYS A 60 -14.78 -13.73 8.28
C LYS A 60 -13.37 -14.14 8.66
N THR A 61 -13.25 -15.31 9.28
CA THR A 61 -11.94 -15.93 9.54
C THR A 61 -11.34 -16.46 8.24
N ILE A 62 -10.03 -16.29 8.07
CA ILE A 62 -9.30 -16.69 6.88
C ILE A 62 -8.34 -17.82 7.25
N ALA A 63 -8.62 -19.02 6.77
CA ALA A 63 -7.73 -20.15 6.96
C ALA A 63 -6.45 -19.98 6.12
N TYR A 64 -5.29 -20.10 6.75
CA TYR A 64 -3.99 -19.98 6.09
C TYR A 64 -2.98 -21.04 6.55
N LYS A 65 -1.91 -21.22 5.78
CA LYS A 65 -0.77 -22.07 6.11
C LYS A 65 0.53 -21.42 5.63
N GLU A 66 1.57 -21.50 6.46
CA GLU A 66 2.92 -21.09 6.07
C GLU A 66 3.52 -22.10 5.09
N CYS A 67 4.11 -21.61 4.01
CA CYS A 67 4.79 -22.39 2.98
C CYS A 67 6.25 -21.94 2.81
N SER A 68 7.04 -22.75 2.10
CA SER A 68 8.45 -22.44 1.81
C SER A 68 8.57 -21.13 1.02
N ARG A 69 9.72 -20.46 1.17
CA ARG A 69 10.02 -19.25 0.39
C ARG A 69 9.99 -19.55 -1.10
N ARG A 70 9.34 -18.66 -1.85
CA ARG A 70 9.41 -18.66 -3.31
C ARG A 70 10.78 -18.10 -3.75
N PRO A 71 11.47 -18.76 -4.69
CA PRO A 71 12.74 -18.24 -5.23
C PRO A 71 12.55 -16.82 -5.78
N GLY A 72 13.44 -15.90 -5.40
CA GLY A 72 13.40 -14.50 -5.83
C GLY A 72 12.66 -13.54 -4.89
N ASP A 73 11.93 -14.04 -3.88
CA ASP A 73 11.26 -13.16 -2.92
C ASP A 73 12.23 -12.58 -1.88
N LEU A 74 12.24 -11.25 -1.77
CA LEU A 74 12.95 -10.51 -0.72
C LEU A 74 12.18 -10.54 0.60
N ALA A 75 12.93 -10.48 1.72
CA ALA A 75 12.33 -10.49 3.06
C ALA A 75 11.47 -9.24 3.31
N SER A 76 11.96 -8.06 2.96
CA SER A 76 11.28 -6.79 3.19
C SER A 76 11.54 -5.82 2.04
N VAL A 77 10.48 -5.23 1.49
CA VAL A 77 10.55 -4.21 0.43
C VAL A 77 9.45 -3.19 0.67
N TYR A 78 9.82 -1.91 0.79
CA TYR A 78 8.88 -0.81 0.94
C TYR A 78 9.44 0.46 0.31
N ALA A 79 8.57 1.39 -0.08
CA ALA A 79 8.98 2.61 -0.77
C ALA A 79 9.59 3.63 0.20
N ASP A 80 10.44 4.51 -0.31
CA ASP A 80 10.65 5.84 0.29
C ASP A 80 9.89 6.87 -0.57
N PRO A 81 8.73 7.38 -0.10
CA PRO A 81 7.91 8.34 -0.86
C PRO A 81 8.32 9.81 -0.64
N THR A 82 9.45 10.09 0.03
CA THR A 82 9.85 11.46 0.40
C THR A 82 9.93 12.41 -0.80
N VAL A 83 10.41 11.93 -1.95
CA VAL A 83 10.50 12.75 -3.16
C VAL A 83 9.12 13.10 -3.72
N ALA A 84 8.18 12.15 -3.72
CA ALA A 84 6.81 12.38 -4.17
C ALA A 84 6.07 13.37 -3.25
N GLU A 85 6.29 13.28 -1.94
CA GLU A 85 5.71 14.23 -0.97
C GLU A 85 6.23 15.65 -1.19
N LYS A 86 7.54 15.81 -1.37
CA LYS A 86 8.18 17.12 -1.54
C LYS A 86 7.88 17.77 -2.88
N GLU A 87 7.94 17.02 -3.98
CA GLU A 87 7.89 17.59 -5.33
C GLU A 87 6.51 17.58 -5.96
N LEU A 88 5.68 16.60 -5.63
CA LEU A 88 4.33 16.46 -6.17
C LEU A 88 3.25 16.93 -5.18
N GLY A 89 3.62 17.17 -3.92
CA GLY A 89 2.65 17.41 -2.85
C GLY A 89 1.74 16.21 -2.60
N TRP A 90 2.18 15.00 -3.00
CA TRP A 90 1.37 13.79 -2.96
C TRP A 90 1.81 12.87 -1.82
N LYS A 91 0.84 12.34 -1.07
CA LYS A 91 1.06 11.35 -0.01
C LYS A 91 -0.14 10.41 0.06
N ALA A 92 0.11 9.11 0.19
CA ALA A 92 -0.94 8.13 0.43
C ALA A 92 -1.73 8.46 1.72
N GLN A 93 -3.05 8.38 1.64
CA GLN A 93 -3.97 8.75 2.72
C GLN A 93 -4.65 7.53 3.35
N ARG A 94 -4.70 6.41 2.60
CA ARG A 94 -5.40 5.19 3.00
C ARG A 94 -4.39 4.15 3.47
N GLY A 95 -4.66 3.55 4.61
CA GLY A 95 -3.83 2.49 5.21
C GLY A 95 -4.48 1.12 5.12
N VAL A 96 -3.69 0.09 5.42
CA VAL A 96 -4.15 -1.31 5.55
C VAL A 96 -4.97 -1.51 6.83
N VAL A 97 -4.60 -0.82 7.91
CA VAL A 97 -5.35 -0.90 9.17
C VAL A 97 -6.63 -0.08 9.00
N ILE A 98 -7.75 -0.78 8.91
CA ILE A 98 -9.06 -0.16 8.95
C ILE A 98 -9.33 0.25 10.39
N ASP A 99 -9.27 1.55 10.68
CA ASP A 99 -9.78 2.09 11.92
C ASP A 99 -11.31 2.01 11.90
N GLN A 100 -11.91 1.66 13.04
CA GLN A 100 -13.35 1.41 13.15
C GLN A 100 -14.18 2.65 12.78
N GLN A 101 -13.62 3.84 13.00
CA GLN A 101 -14.20 5.13 12.60
C GLN A 101 -14.36 5.33 11.07
N LEU A 102 -13.53 4.70 10.24
CA LEU A 102 -13.56 4.89 8.77
C LEU A 102 -14.65 4.06 8.09
N LEU A 103 -15.05 2.93 8.69
CA LEU A 103 -16.18 2.11 8.25
C LEU A 103 -17.52 2.81 8.46
N GLU A 104 -17.65 3.56 9.56
CA GLU A 104 -18.88 4.30 9.89
C GLU A 104 -19.11 5.48 8.93
N GLN A 105 -18.04 6.11 8.42
CA GLN A 105 -18.13 7.27 7.52
C GLN A 105 -18.55 6.94 6.08
N HIS A 106 -18.46 5.67 5.64
CA HIS A 106 -18.83 5.25 4.28
C HIS A 106 -20.12 4.42 4.22
N MET A 107 -20.74 4.16 5.37
CA MET A 107 -22.02 3.45 5.52
C MET A 107 -23.19 4.39 5.87
N ALA A 108 -22.97 5.71 5.85
CA ALA A 108 -23.96 6.76 6.10
C ALA A 108 -24.35 7.49 4.82
#